data_AF-A0ABD7SSD5-F1
#
_entry.id   AF-A0ABD7SSD5-F1
#
_cell.length_a   1.000
_cell.length_b   1.000
_cell.length_c   1.000
_cell.angle_alpha   90.00
_cell.angle_beta   90.00
_cell.angle_gamma   90.00
#
_symmetry.space_group_name_H-M   'P 1'
#
loop_
_entity.id
_entity.type
_entity.pdbx_description
1 polymer ?
#
loop_
_entity_poly.entity_id
_entity_poly.type
_entity_poly.pdbx_seq_one_letter_code
_entity_poly.pdbx_strand_id
1 'polypeptide(L)'
;MQLPVELIDSAIEEIQLFGNLRLSREQMTELLNGSPVVGSFAKYGEFNTKVRGQLADLITQKLLQRNWPECGEGVNMIRFYIAFEKAAKVYGYNVGGVVL
;
A
#
# COMPACT_ATOMS: atom_id res chain seq x y z
N MET A 1 -6.92 9.46 16.29
CA MET A 1 -7.69 8.18 16.23
C MET A 1 -6.69 7.08 15.94
N GLN A 2 -6.55 6.10 16.82
CA GLN A 2 -5.82 4.88 16.48
C GLN A 2 -6.79 3.95 15.77
N LEU A 3 -6.38 3.37 14.65
CA LEU A 3 -7.18 2.35 13.97
C LEU A 3 -7.21 1.07 14.84
N PRO A 4 -8.32 0.33 14.84
CA PRO A 4 -8.37 -1.02 15.38
C PRO A 4 -7.26 -1.88 14.79
N VAL A 5 -6.67 -2.76 15.60
CA VAL A 5 -5.60 -3.66 15.17
C VAL A 5 -6.04 -4.54 14.00
N GLU A 6 -7.30 -4.97 13.98
CA GLU A 6 -7.87 -5.76 12.89
C GLU A 6 -7.83 -5.01 11.55
N LEU A 7 -8.14 -3.71 11.53
CA LEU A 7 -8.06 -2.91 10.30
C LEU A 7 -6.62 -2.69 9.83
N ILE A 8 -5.68 -2.62 10.76
CA ILE A 8 -4.25 -2.52 10.45
C ILE A 8 -3.77 -3.82 9.81
N ASP A 9 -4.17 -4.96 10.36
CA ASP A 9 -3.82 -6.28 9.81
C ASP A 9 -4.43 -6.48 8.42
N SER A 10 -5.71 -6.16 8.23
CA SER A 10 -6.36 -6.22 6.91
C SER A 10 -5.66 -5.33 5.89
N ALA A 11 -5.24 -4.11 6.28
CA ALA A 11 -4.48 -3.24 5.39
C ALA A 11 -3.11 -3.84 5.00
N ILE A 12 -2.44 -4.55 5.93
CA ILE A 12 -1.17 -5.23 5.64
C ILE A 12 -1.38 -6.36 4.63
N GLU A 13 -2.43 -7.16 4.82
CA GLU A 13 -2.79 -8.25 3.90
C GLU A 13 -3.09 -7.72 2.50
N GLU A 14 -3.85 -6.64 2.38
CA GLU A 14 -4.13 -6.00 1.09
C GLU A 14 -2.84 -5.54 0.41
N ILE A 15 -1.96 -4.78 1.10
CA ILE A 15 -0.69 -4.32 0.54
C ILE A 15 0.19 -5.50 0.10
N GLN A 16 0.17 -6.59 0.86
CA GLN A 16 0.89 -7.81 0.49
C GLN A 16 0.30 -8.44 -0.79
N LEU A 17 -1.02 -8.46 -0.95
CA LEU A 17 -1.69 -9.04 -2.11
C LEU A 17 -1.43 -8.26 -3.41
N PHE A 18 -1.45 -6.92 -3.39
CA PHE A 18 -1.29 -6.13 -4.62
C PHE A 18 0.14 -5.66 -4.89
N GLY A 19 0.93 -5.41 -3.85
CA GLY A 19 2.26 -4.82 -3.95
C GLY A 19 3.39 -5.79 -3.65
N ASN A 20 3.07 -7.01 -3.17
CA ASN A 20 4.03 -7.97 -2.62
C ASN A 20 4.96 -7.35 -1.55
N LEU A 21 4.42 -6.37 -0.81
CA LEU A 21 5.12 -5.73 0.29
C LEU A 21 4.56 -6.23 1.61
N ARG A 22 5.45 -6.64 2.50
CA ARG A 22 5.11 -7.01 3.87
C ARG A 22 5.61 -5.92 4.80
N LEU A 23 4.68 -5.07 5.24
CA LEU A 23 4.93 -4.02 6.21
C LEU A 23 4.73 -4.58 7.62
N SER A 24 5.51 -4.09 8.59
CA SER A 24 5.18 -4.29 10.00
C SER A 24 3.95 -3.47 10.38
N ARG A 25 3.29 -3.82 11.49
CA ARG A 25 2.19 -3.01 12.05
C ARG A 25 2.61 -1.57 12.33
N GLU A 26 3.84 -1.35 12.76
CA GLU A 26 4.39 -0.01 13.01
C GLU A 26 4.51 0.78 11.71
N GLN A 27 5.07 0.16 10.66
CA GLN A 27 5.20 0.78 9.33
C GLN A 27 3.83 1.09 8.71
N MET A 28 2.86 0.18 8.87
CA MET A 28 1.48 0.40 8.43
C MET A 28 0.81 1.52 9.23
N THR A 29 0.98 1.53 10.55
CA THR A 29 0.43 2.58 11.41
C THR A 29 0.98 3.94 11.01
N GLU A 30 2.29 4.03 10.73
CA GLU A 30 2.92 5.27 10.26
C GLU A 30 2.40 5.69 8.88
N LEU A 31 2.20 4.73 7.96
CA LEU A 31 1.64 5.01 6.63
C LEU A 31 0.22 5.58 6.74
N LEU A 32 -0.59 5.03 7.64
CA LEU A 32 -1.98 5.44 7.85
C LEU A 32 -2.09 6.71 8.72
N ASN A 33 -1.12 6.98 9.61
CA ASN A 33 -1.19 8.11 10.51
C ASN A 33 -1.21 9.44 9.75
N GLY A 34 -2.25 10.25 9.97
CA GLY A 34 -2.47 11.50 9.25
C GLY A 34 -3.04 11.35 7.83
N SER A 35 -3.26 10.11 7.36
CA SER A 35 -3.83 9.86 6.04
C SER A 35 -5.36 9.93 6.06
N PRO A 36 -6.01 10.55 5.05
CA PRO A 36 -7.47 10.54 4.92
C PRO A 36 -8.03 9.12 4.69
N VAL A 37 -7.17 8.16 4.35
CA VAL A 37 -7.51 6.75 4.18
C VAL A 37 -8.02 6.14 5.49
N VAL A 38 -7.55 6.61 6.66
CA VAL A 38 -8.02 6.17 7.99
C VAL A 38 -9.53 6.36 8.15
N GLY A 39 -10.05 7.53 7.75
CA GLY A 39 -11.47 7.83 7.84
C GLY A 39 -12.30 6.99 6.87
N SER A 40 -11.71 6.60 5.74
CA SER A 40 -12.36 5.75 4.73
C SER A 40 -12.36 4.29 5.18
N PHE A 41 -11.27 3.80 5.79
CA PHE A 41 -11.18 2.47 6.42
C PHE A 41 -12.21 2.31 7.53
N ALA A 42 -12.28 3.28 8.45
CA ALA A 42 -13.22 3.23 9.57
C ALA A 42 -14.69 3.28 9.13
N LYS A 43 -14.97 3.88 7.96
CA LYS A 43 -16.35 4.06 7.46
C LYS A 43 -16.82 2.95 6.54
N TYR A 44 -15.92 2.38 5.73
CA TYR A 44 -16.29 1.48 4.64
C TYR A 44 -15.72 0.05 4.77
N GLY A 45 -14.77 -0.18 5.68
CA GLY A 45 -14.11 -1.48 5.87
C GLY A 45 -13.10 -1.84 4.76
N GLU A 46 -12.33 -2.91 4.99
CA GLU A 46 -11.22 -3.33 4.13
C GLU A 46 -11.64 -3.87 2.74
N PHE A 47 -12.85 -4.43 2.64
CA PHE A 47 -13.35 -5.06 1.40
C PHE A 47 -13.83 -4.05 0.36
N ASN A 48 -13.82 -2.75 0.70
CA ASN A 48 -14.22 -1.73 -0.24
C ASN A 48 -13.12 -1.49 -1.27
N THR A 49 -13.43 -1.70 -2.56
CA THR A 49 -12.49 -1.47 -3.68
C THR A 49 -11.91 -0.05 -3.71
N LYS A 50 -12.67 0.95 -3.24
CA LYS A 50 -12.19 2.33 -3.11
C LYS A 50 -11.11 2.47 -2.04
N VAL A 51 -11.26 1.76 -0.93
CA VAL A 51 -10.29 1.75 0.18
C VAL A 51 -8.99 1.07 -0.25
N ARG A 52 -9.07 0.00 -1.04
CA ARG A 52 -7.90 -0.68 -1.64
C ARG A 52 -7.13 0.24 -2.59
N GLY A 53 -7.83 0.93 -3.50
CA GLY A 53 -7.20 1.90 -4.39
C GLY A 53 -6.51 3.03 -3.63
N GLN A 54 -7.17 3.55 -2.59
CA GLN A 54 -6.59 4.58 -1.72
C GLN A 54 -5.34 4.11 -0.97
N LEU A 55 -5.27 2.84 -0.53
CA LEU A 55 -4.05 2.29 0.06
C LEU A 55 -2.92 2.18 -0.96
N ALA A 56 -3.24 1.71 -2.18
CA ALA A 56 -2.27 1.59 -3.26
C ALA A 56 -1.68 2.95 -3.64
N ASP A 57 -2.51 3.98 -3.71
CA ASP A 57 -2.08 5.36 -3.92
C ASP A 57 -1.23 5.88 -2.77
N LEU A 58 -1.63 5.60 -1.52
CA LEU A 58 -0.91 6.06 -0.33
C LEU A 58 0.52 5.51 -0.29
N ILE A 59 0.70 4.21 -0.55
CA ILE A 59 2.02 3.59 -0.52
C ILE A 59 2.88 4.00 -1.73
N THR A 60 2.28 4.14 -2.91
CA THR A 60 3.02 4.59 -4.10
C THR A 60 3.39 6.06 -4.02
N GLN A 61 2.55 6.92 -3.43
CA GLN A 61 2.93 8.29 -3.15
C GLN A 61 4.10 8.35 -2.17
N LYS A 62 4.07 7.53 -1.11
CA LYS A 62 5.17 7.48 -0.14
C LYS A 62 6.49 7.00 -0.77
N LEU A 63 6.44 5.99 -1.64
CA LEU A 63 7.63 5.35 -2.20
C LEU A 63 8.16 6.00 -3.49
N LEU A 64 7.27 6.42 -4.36
CA LEU A 64 7.56 6.85 -5.72
C LEU A 64 7.08 8.28 -6.03
N GLN A 65 6.42 8.96 -5.08
CA GLN A 65 5.84 10.30 -5.26
C GLN A 65 4.87 10.38 -6.45
N ARG A 66 4.14 9.29 -6.70
CA ARG A 66 3.14 9.14 -7.76
C ARG A 66 2.04 8.21 -7.29
N ASN A 67 0.87 8.28 -7.95
CA ASN A 67 -0.25 7.38 -7.68
C ASN A 67 -0.01 5.99 -8.27
N TRP A 68 -0.86 5.05 -7.85
CA TRP A 68 -0.88 3.71 -8.41
C TRP A 68 -1.34 3.78 -9.88
N PRO A 69 -0.66 3.11 -10.83
CA PRO A 69 -1.04 3.17 -12.22
C PRO A 69 -2.45 2.63 -12.43
N GLU A 70 -3.29 3.40 -13.13
CA GLU A 70 -4.61 2.92 -13.53
C GLU A 70 -4.51 1.99 -14.75
N CYS A 71 -5.45 1.05 -14.84
CA CYS A 71 -5.53 0.16 -15.99
C CYS A 71 -5.81 0.98 -17.26
N GLY A 72 -4.87 0.97 -18.21
CA GLY A 72 -4.98 1.72 -19.47
C GLY A 72 -4.04 2.92 -19.60
N GLU A 73 -3.27 3.28 -18.57
CA GLU A 73 -2.30 4.40 -18.65
C GLU A 73 -1.06 4.11 -19.53
N GLY A 74 -0.97 2.93 -20.15
CA GLY A 74 0.19 2.54 -20.96
C GLY A 74 1.49 2.40 -20.16
N VAL A 75 1.41 2.40 -18.83
CA VAL A 75 2.56 2.22 -17.94
C VAL A 75 3.08 0.79 -18.10
N ASN A 76 4.39 0.67 -18.30
CA ASN A 76 5.04 -0.63 -18.23
C ASN A 76 5.04 -1.12 -16.76
N MET A 77 4.07 -1.98 -16.45
CA MET A 77 3.85 -2.50 -15.09
C MET A 77 5.10 -3.21 -14.55
N ILE A 78 5.87 -3.89 -15.40
CA ILE A 78 7.13 -4.56 -14.99
C ILE A 78 8.14 -3.53 -14.47
N ARG A 79 8.38 -2.45 -15.23
CA ARG A 79 9.28 -1.38 -14.80
C ARG A 79 8.76 -0.67 -13.56
N PHE A 80 7.45 -0.50 -13.44
CA PHE A 80 6.82 0.07 -12.27
C PHE A 80 7.06 -0.79 -11.03
N TYR A 81 6.79 -2.11 -11.08
CA TYR A 81 7.05 -3.01 -9.97
C TYR A 81 8.53 -3.04 -9.58
N ILE A 82 9.47 -3.06 -10.54
CA ILE A 82 10.90 -2.98 -10.24
C ILE A 82 11.25 -1.69 -9.47
N ALA A 83 10.73 -0.54 -9.92
CA ALA A 83 10.97 0.73 -9.24
C ALA A 83 10.31 0.75 -7.85
N PHE A 84 9.10 0.22 -7.74
CA PHE A 84 8.32 0.12 -6.52
C PHE A 84 9.01 -0.74 -5.46
N GLU A 85 9.46 -1.95 -5.82
CA GLU A 85 10.22 -2.82 -4.94
C GLU A 85 11.55 -2.20 -4.51
N LYS A 86 12.26 -1.56 -5.44
CA LYS A 86 13.52 -0.89 -5.14
C LYS A 86 13.31 0.24 -4.12
N ALA A 87 12.27 1.06 -4.31
CA ALA A 87 11.92 2.10 -3.36
C ALA A 87 11.51 1.50 -2.00
N ALA A 88 10.68 0.45 -2.00
CA ALA A 88 10.27 -0.23 -0.77
C ALA A 88 11.48 -0.74 0.04
N LYS A 89 12.48 -1.34 -0.62
CA LYS A 89 13.73 -1.78 0.04
C LYS A 89 14.51 -0.61 0.64
N VAL A 90 14.59 0.53 -0.06
CA VAL A 90 15.25 1.74 0.44
C VAL A 90 14.56 2.28 1.71
N TYR A 91 13.24 2.18 1.77
CA TYR A 91 12.45 2.54 2.95
C TYR A 91 12.48 1.48 4.07
N GLY A 92 13.18 0.35 3.87
CA GLY A 92 13.26 -0.72 4.86
C GLY A 92 12.01 -1.61 4.94
N TYR A 93 11.18 -1.62 3.90
CA TYR A 93 10.04 -2.54 3.80
C TYR A 93 10.50 -3.91 3.32
N ASN A 94 9.84 -4.94 3.84
CA ASN A 94 10.17 -6.31 3.50
C ASN A 94 9.41 -6.68 2.22
N VAL A 95 10.13 -6.82 1.11
CA VAL A 95 9.52 -7.22 -0.15
C VAL A 95 9.45 -8.73 -0.14
N GLY A 96 8.23 -9.30 -0.19
CA GLY A 96 8.10 -10.73 -0.47
C GLY A 96 8.82 -10.96 -1.78
N GLY A 97 9.82 -11.83 -1.84
CA GLY A 97 10.56 -12.02 -3.09
C GLY A 97 9.58 -12.42 -4.18
N VAL A 98 9.35 -11.56 -5.18
CA VAL A 98 8.74 -12.02 -6.43
C VAL A 98 9.77 -12.92 -7.08
N VAL A 99 9.45 -14.20 -7.18
CA VAL A 99 10.00 -15.07 -8.23
C VAL A 99 9.49 -14.49 -9.53
N LEU A 100 10.30 -13.63 -10.17
CA LEU A 100 10.07 -13.18 -11.54
C LEU A 100 10.25 -14.35 -12.51
#